data_AF-A0A968HNZ0-F1
#
_entry.id   AF-A0A968HNZ0-F1
#
_cell.length_a   1.000
_cell.length_b   1.000
_cell.length_c   1.000
_cell.angle_alpha   90.00
_cell.angle_beta   90.00
_cell.angle_gamma   90.00
#
_symmetry.space_group_name_H-M   'P 1'
#
loop_
_entity.id
_entity.type
_entity.pdbx_description
1 polymer ?
#
loop_
_entity_poly.entity_id
_entity_poly.type
_entity_poly.pdbx_seq_one_letter_code
_entity_poly.pdbx_strand_id
1 'polypeptide(L)'
;MGAHVFAWDGHLLAWLSRSEKHLLAFVDPELHPDTGERERLSGLLVEALVELLHQPQARRRALLLEKIDDQFANEHVLAPMFVEAGFLRTADGLLRRRDRTWQREGVAKVRIVGAVSGGESEDEGE
;
A
#
# COMPACT_ATOMS: atom_id res chain seq x y z
N MET A 1 -6.09 15.19 -7.68
CA MET A 1 -4.74 14.83 -7.14
C MET A 1 -4.94 13.83 -6.00
N GLY A 2 -3.92 13.15 -5.47
CA GLY A 2 -4.06 12.51 -4.16
C GLY A 2 -3.17 11.28 -3.93
N ALA A 3 -3.33 10.71 -2.75
CA ALA A 3 -2.58 9.58 -2.21
C ALA A 3 -3.55 8.45 -1.85
N HIS A 4 -3.07 7.22 -1.81
CA HIS A 4 -3.88 6.09 -1.34
C HIS A 4 -3.68 5.91 0.16
N VAL A 5 -4.78 5.83 0.90
CA VAL A 5 -4.77 5.50 2.32
C VAL A 5 -5.39 4.14 2.52
N PHE A 6 -4.67 3.26 3.22
CA PHE A 6 -5.10 1.90 3.51
C PHE A 6 -5.52 1.83 4.97
N ALA A 7 -6.76 1.44 5.21
CA ALA A 7 -7.28 1.26 6.56
C ALA A 7 -8.09 -0.03 6.68
N TRP A 8 -7.98 -0.67 7.84
CA TRP A 8 -8.71 -1.88 8.19
C TRP A 8 -9.18 -1.81 9.64
N ASP A 9 -10.49 -1.97 9.84
CA ASP A 9 -11.09 -2.08 11.18
C ASP A 9 -10.65 -0.97 12.18
N GLY A 10 -10.61 0.28 11.71
CA GLY A 10 -10.17 1.42 12.52
C GLY A 10 -8.65 1.60 12.61
N HIS A 11 -7.85 0.66 12.11
CA HIS A 11 -6.41 0.79 11.99
C HIS A 11 -6.00 1.44 10.67
N LEU A 12 -5.15 2.46 10.77
CA LEU A 12 -4.42 2.98 9.62
C LEU A 12 -3.26 2.02 9.33
N LEU A 13 -3.18 1.48 8.11
CA LEU A 13 -2.16 0.52 7.73
C LEU A 13 -1.01 1.20 6.98
N ALA A 14 -1.35 2.05 6.02
CA ALA A 14 -0.37 2.77 5.24
C ALA A 14 -0.93 4.00 4.54
N TRP A 15 0.00 4.89 4.18
CA TRP A 15 -0.18 5.95 3.21
C TRP A 15 0.76 5.69 2.02
N LEU A 16 0.24 5.65 0.81
CA LEU A 16 1.01 5.49 -0.42
C LEU A 16 0.96 6.80 -1.20
N SER A 17 2.14 7.32 -1.50
CA SER A 17 2.30 8.59 -2.20
C SER A 17 1.60 8.60 -3.55
N ARG A 18 1.38 9.81 -4.07
CA ARG A 18 0.77 10.00 -5.40
C ARG A 18 1.53 9.32 -6.54
N SER A 19 2.87 9.27 -6.45
CA SER A 19 3.70 8.57 -7.43
C SER A 19 3.62 7.06 -7.29
N GLU A 20 3.04 6.58 -6.19
CA GLU A 20 2.95 5.18 -5.79
C GLU A 20 4.29 4.48 -5.67
N LYS A 21 5.30 5.27 -5.27
CA LYS A 21 6.67 4.81 -5.05
C LYS A 21 7.08 4.80 -3.60
N HIS A 22 6.47 5.64 -2.76
CA HIS A 22 6.84 5.78 -1.36
C HIS A 22 5.65 5.40 -0.49
N LEU A 23 5.86 4.45 0.39
CA LEU A 23 4.90 3.97 1.36
C LEU A 23 5.33 4.44 2.76
N LEU A 24 4.41 5.00 3.53
CA LEU A 24 4.54 5.10 4.97
C LEU A 24 3.67 4.02 5.57
N ALA A 25 4.25 3.10 6.32
CA ALA A 25 3.56 2.03 7.00
C ALA A 25 3.32 2.40 8.46
N PHE A 26 2.16 2.06 8.98
CA PHE A 26 1.75 2.34 10.37
C PHE A 26 1.56 1.04 11.16
N VAL A 27 2.32 0.00 10.77
CA VAL A 27 2.30 -1.34 11.38
C VAL A 27 3.56 -1.59 12.20
N ASP A 28 4.14 -0.55 12.79
CA ASP A 28 5.35 -0.65 13.60
C ASP A 28 5.06 -1.13 15.04
N PRO A 29 6.08 -1.57 15.80
CA PRO A 29 5.91 -2.06 17.16
C PRO A 29 5.43 -1.03 18.18
N GLU A 30 5.62 0.27 17.94
CA GLU A 30 5.19 1.33 18.86
C GLU A 30 3.67 1.51 18.79
N LEU A 31 3.09 1.43 17.59
CA LEU A 31 1.65 1.46 17.36
C LEU A 31 0.98 0.11 17.65
N HIS A 32 1.68 -1.00 17.34
CA HIS A 32 1.16 -2.36 17.44
C HIS A 32 2.14 -3.27 18.20
N PRO A 33 2.11 -3.26 19.55
CA PRO A 33 3.08 -4.02 20.35
C PRO A 33 2.88 -5.54 20.24
N ASP A 34 1.65 -6.01 20.04
CA ASP A 34 1.36 -7.43 19.81
C ASP A 34 1.91 -7.89 18.46
N THR A 35 2.80 -8.88 18.48
CA THR A 35 3.47 -9.38 17.28
C THR A 35 2.53 -10.08 16.31
N GLY A 36 1.55 -10.83 16.82
CA GLY A 36 0.59 -11.55 15.96
C GLY A 36 -0.34 -10.59 15.23
N GLU A 37 -0.83 -9.56 15.91
CA GLU A 37 -1.64 -8.51 15.30
C GLU A 37 -0.83 -7.71 14.29
N ARG A 38 0.42 -7.36 14.60
CA ARG A 38 1.31 -6.64 13.68
C ARG A 38 1.57 -7.43 12.39
N GLU A 39 1.83 -8.72 12.49
CA GLU A 39 2.00 -9.62 11.34
C GLU A 39 0.71 -9.70 10.52
N ARG A 40 -0.44 -9.84 11.18
CA ARG A 40 -1.77 -9.84 10.53
C ARG A 40 -2.04 -8.55 9.76
N LEU A 41 -1.83 -7.38 10.37
CA LEU A 41 -2.03 -6.07 9.75
C LEU A 41 -1.06 -5.83 8.59
N SER A 42 0.19 -6.28 8.72
CA SER A 42 1.18 -6.23 7.65
C SER A 42 0.76 -7.09 6.45
N GLY A 43 0.21 -8.28 6.70
CA GLY A 43 -0.35 -9.15 5.66
C GLY A 43 -1.50 -8.47 4.92
N LEU A 44 -2.45 -7.91 5.66
CA LEU A 44 -3.59 -7.16 5.09
C LEU A 44 -3.14 -5.96 4.24
N LEU A 45 -2.10 -5.26 4.66
CA LEU A 45 -1.51 -4.16 3.88
C LEU A 45 -0.96 -4.66 2.54
N VAL A 46 -0.16 -5.74 2.55
CA VAL A 46 0.43 -6.31 1.34
C VAL A 46 -0.68 -6.77 0.38
N GLU A 47 -1.69 -7.47 0.88
CA GLU A 47 -2.84 -7.91 0.09
C GLU A 47 -3.60 -6.72 -0.52
N ALA A 48 -3.80 -5.65 0.24
CA ALA A 48 -4.49 -4.47 -0.25
C ALA A 48 -3.70 -3.73 -1.35
N LEU A 49 -2.36 -3.76 -1.30
CA LEU A 49 -1.51 -3.23 -2.38
C LEU A 49 -1.59 -4.10 -3.64
N VAL A 50 -1.70 -5.42 -3.49
CA VAL A 50 -1.98 -6.33 -4.61
C VAL A 50 -3.36 -6.06 -5.19
N GLU A 51 -4.38 -5.83 -4.36
CA GLU A 51 -5.71 -5.46 -4.82
C GLU A 51 -5.70 -4.13 -5.57
N LEU A 52 -4.99 -3.12 -5.05
CA LEU A 52 -4.82 -1.82 -5.71
C LEU A 52 -4.29 -1.98 -7.14
N LEU A 53 -3.29 -2.84 -7.34
CA LEU A 53 -2.73 -3.15 -8.66
C LEU A 53 -3.74 -3.78 -9.62
N HIS A 54 -4.72 -4.52 -9.09
CA HIS A 54 -5.71 -5.29 -9.86
C HIS A 54 -7.09 -4.63 -9.95
N GLN A 55 -7.28 -3.45 -9.36
CA GLN A 55 -8.56 -2.74 -9.41
C GLN A 55 -9.08 -2.67 -10.86
N PRO A 56 -10.37 -2.98 -11.11
CA PRO A 56 -10.91 -3.10 -12.47
C PRO A 56 -10.70 -1.85 -13.34
N GLN A 57 -10.72 -0.67 -12.71
CA GLN A 57 -10.57 0.63 -13.37
C GLN A 57 -9.11 1.12 -13.40
N ALA A 58 -8.19 0.43 -12.74
CA ALA A 58 -6.79 0.84 -12.71
C ALA A 58 -6.12 0.54 -14.07
N ARG A 59 -5.55 1.59 -14.68
CA ARG A 59 -4.65 1.46 -15.84
C ARG A 59 -3.26 0.93 -15.47
N ARG A 60 -3.01 0.72 -14.18
CA ARG A 60 -1.72 0.33 -13.65
C ARG A 60 -1.33 -1.07 -14.13
N ARG A 61 -0.11 -1.20 -14.65
CA ARG A 61 0.47 -2.45 -15.13
C ARG A 61 1.52 -3.03 -14.17
N ALA A 62 2.04 -2.20 -13.28
CA ALA A 62 3.00 -2.58 -12.27
C ALA A 62 2.96 -1.58 -11.10
N LEU A 63 3.40 -2.03 -9.93
CA LEU A 63 3.64 -1.21 -8.75
C LEU A 63 5.11 -1.39 -8.36
N LEU A 64 5.84 -0.28 -8.27
CA LEU A 64 7.22 -0.23 -7.80
C LEU A 64 7.25 0.58 -6.52
N LEU A 65 7.45 -0.08 -5.38
CA LEU A 65 7.73 0.60 -4.13
C LEU A 65 9.24 0.80 -4.02
N GLU A 66 9.69 2.04 -4.12
CA GLU A 66 11.09 2.42 -3.97
C GLU A 66 11.46 2.54 -2.48
N LYS A 67 10.54 3.09 -1.68
CA LYS A 67 10.76 3.30 -0.24
C LYS A 67 9.58 2.88 0.61
N ILE A 68 9.90 2.36 1.80
CA ILE A 68 8.96 2.13 2.90
C ILE A 68 9.58 2.77 4.14
N ASP A 69 8.86 3.68 4.79
CA ASP A 69 9.31 4.41 6.00
C ASP A 69 10.68 5.07 5.83
N ASP A 70 10.85 5.75 4.68
CA ASP A 70 12.08 6.39 4.20
C ASP A 70 13.29 5.46 3.95
N GLN A 71 13.17 4.17 4.26
CA GLN A 71 14.16 3.14 3.95
C GLN A 71 13.93 2.56 2.55
N PHE A 72 14.99 1.97 1.99
CA PHE A 72 14.90 1.33 0.69
C PHE A 72 14.00 0.08 0.77
N ALA A 73 12.98 0.01 -0.08
CA ALA A 73 11.87 -0.94 0.11
C ALA A 73 12.32 -2.41 0.06
N ASN A 74 13.36 -2.73 -0.71
CA ASN A 74 13.89 -4.09 -0.81
C ASN A 74 14.78 -4.48 0.38
N GLU A 75 15.07 -3.57 1.32
CA GLU A 75 15.83 -3.80 2.55
C GLU A 75 14.94 -3.71 3.79
N HIS A 76 13.73 -3.16 3.63
CA HIS A 76 12.77 -2.99 4.70
C HIS A 76 12.33 -4.32 5.34
N VAL A 77 11.97 -4.28 6.63
CA VAL A 77 11.52 -5.46 7.40
C VAL A 77 10.29 -6.14 6.81
N LEU A 78 9.43 -5.39 6.12
CA LEU A 78 8.23 -5.93 5.45
C LEU A 78 8.53 -6.63 4.12
N ALA A 79 9.72 -6.43 3.55
CA ALA A 79 10.04 -6.92 2.22
C ALA A 79 9.86 -8.44 2.03
N PRO A 80 10.11 -9.34 3.02
CA PRO A 80 9.82 -10.77 2.87
C PRO A 80 8.34 -11.04 2.57
N MET A 81 7.42 -10.37 3.25
CA MET A 81 5.98 -10.54 3.04
C MET A 81 5.54 -10.08 1.65
N PHE A 82 6.12 -8.98 1.17
CA PHE A 82 5.90 -8.53 -0.22
C PHE A 82 6.38 -9.57 -1.23
N VAL A 83 7.54 -10.20 -0.99
CA VAL A 83 8.07 -11.24 -1.87
C VAL A 83 7.16 -12.47 -1.89
N GLU A 84 6.70 -12.92 -0.72
CA GLU A 84 5.73 -14.03 -0.62
C GLU A 84 4.44 -13.76 -1.38
N ALA A 85 3.97 -12.51 -1.37
CA ALA A 85 2.82 -12.14 -2.16
C ALA A 85 3.10 -12.20 -3.66
N GLY A 86 4.35 -12.06 -4.12
CA GLY A 86 4.75 -12.07 -5.53
C GLY A 86 5.41 -10.78 -6.03
N PHE A 87 5.87 -9.90 -5.15
CA PHE A 87 6.77 -8.81 -5.52
C PHE A 87 8.19 -9.35 -5.74
N LEU A 88 8.90 -8.76 -6.70
CA LEU A 88 10.30 -9.03 -6.96
C LEU A 88 11.14 -7.99 -6.24
N ARG A 89 12.19 -8.42 -5.52
CA ARG A 89 13.25 -7.51 -5.07
C ARG A 89 14.10 -7.12 -6.28
N THR A 90 14.24 -5.82 -6.49
CA THR A 90 15.10 -5.24 -7.52
C THR A 90 16.07 -4.25 -6.89
N ALA A 91 17.02 -3.75 -7.69
CA ALA A 91 17.92 -2.67 -7.28
C ALA A 91 17.21 -1.31 -7.11
N ASP A 92 15.94 -1.19 -7.53
CA ASP A 92 15.11 0.02 -7.42
C ASP A 92 13.99 -0.13 -6.37
N GLY A 93 13.86 -1.31 -5.73
CA GLY A 93 12.92 -1.54 -4.63
C GLY A 93 12.13 -2.84 -4.80
N LEU A 94 10.84 -2.81 -4.49
CA LEU A 94 9.92 -3.94 -4.63
C LEU A 94 8.99 -3.73 -5.82
N LEU A 95 9.11 -4.58 -6.84
CA LEU A 95 8.35 -4.49 -8.08
C LEU A 95 7.36 -5.64 -8.19
N ARG A 96 6.08 -5.33 -8.34
CA ARG A 96 5.09 -6.31 -8.81
C ARG A 96 4.49 -5.87 -10.14
N ARG A 97 4.38 -6.82 -11.07
CA ARG A 97 3.61 -6.62 -12.31
C ARG A 97 2.20 -7.16 -12.12
N ARG A 98 1.23 -6.52 -12.77
CA ARG A 98 -0.16 -6.97 -12.78
C ARG A 98 -0.23 -8.29 -13.52
N ASP A 99 -0.75 -9.32 -12.89
CA ASP A 99 -1.00 -10.62 -13.50
C ASP A 99 -2.46 -10.73 -13.94
N ARG A 100 -2.68 -11.18 -15.18
CA ARG A 100 -4.03 -11.26 -15.76
C ARG A 100 -4.86 -12.42 -15.21
N THR A 101 -4.20 -13.37 -14.56
CA THR A 101 -4.78 -14.58 -13.99
C THR A 101 -5.10 -14.43 -12.51
N TRP A 102 -4.78 -13.28 -11.90
CA TRP A 102 -5.08 -13.01 -10.49
C TRP A 102 -6.58 -13.17 -10.23
N GLN A 103 -6.94 -14.19 -9.45
CA GLN A 103 -8.29 -14.41 -8.96
C GLN A 103 -8.38 -13.80 -7.56
N ARG A 104 -9.41 -12.98 -7.33
CA ARG A 104 -9.70 -12.44 -6.00
C ARG A 104 -10.33 -13.55 -5.14
N GLU A 105 -9.50 -14.44 -4.58
CA GLU A 105 -9.98 -15.37 -3.56
C GLU A 105 -10.15 -14.60 -2.25
N GLY A 106 -11.38 -14.16 -1.98
CA GLY A 106 -11.92 -13.89 -0.64
C GLY A 106 -10.98 -13.32 0.42
N VAL A 107 -10.39 -12.14 0.20
CA VAL A 107 -9.67 -11.39 1.24
C VAL A 107 -10.51 -10.23 1.78
N ALA A 108 -10.37 -10.01 3.09
CA ALA A 108 -10.92 -8.97 3.94
C ALA A 108 -11.06 -7.58 3.27
N LYS A 109 -12.15 -6.89 3.59
CA LYS A 109 -12.59 -5.57 3.06
C LYS A 109 -11.62 -4.40 3.43
N VAL A 110 -10.32 -4.48 3.15
CA VAL A 110 -9.40 -3.36 3.36
C VAL A 110 -9.94 -2.18 2.55
N ARG A 111 -10.27 -1.09 3.25
CA ARG A 111 -10.81 0.09 2.60
C ARG A 111 -9.64 0.89 2.09
N ILE A 112 -9.51 0.91 0.76
CA ILE A 112 -8.65 1.87 0.08
C ILE A 112 -9.43 3.18 0.03
N VAL A 113 -9.14 4.07 0.98
CA VAL A 113 -9.70 5.42 0.97
C VAL A 113 -8.95 6.18 -0.13
N GLY A 114 -9.68 6.47 -1.21
CA GLY A 114 -9.14 6.98 -2.45
C GLY A 114 -8.46 8.36 -2.33
N ALA A 115 -7.80 8.74 -3.42
CA ALA A 115 -7.02 9.96 -3.59
C ALA A 115 -7.76 11.21 -3.11
N VAL A 116 -7.31 11.79 -1.98
CA VAL A 116 -7.71 13.13 -1.55
C VAL A 116 -7.24 14.13 -2.62
N SER A 117 -8.16 14.55 -3.49
CA SER A 117 -7.95 15.69 -4.34
C SER A 117 -8.02 16.90 -3.45
N GLY A 118 -6.86 17.52 -3.17
CA GLY A 118 -6.85 18.90 -2.69
C GLY A 118 -7.65 19.71 -3.70
N GLY A 119 -8.89 20.02 -3.36
CA GLY A 119 -9.64 21.06 -4.02
C GLY A 119 -8.90 22.36 -3.74
N GLU A 120 -8.62 23.10 -4.80
CA GLU A 120 -8.39 24.53 -4.70
C GLU A 120 -9.53 25.10 -3.85
N SER A 121 -9.20 25.59 -2.66
CA SER A 121 -10.01 26.62 -2.05
C SER A 121 -9.86 27.84 -2.95
N GLU A 122 -10.77 27.96 -3.92
CA GLU A 122 -11.06 29.22 -4.56
C GLU A 122 -11.59 30.17 -3.48
N ASP A 123 -10.87 31.27 -3.31
CA ASP A 123 -11.38 32.53 -2.82
C ASP A 123 -12.74 32.82 -3.49
N GLU A 124 -13.80 32.87 -2.68
CA GLU A 124 -14.92 33.75 -2.97
C GLU A 124 -15.05 34.68 -1.78
N GLY A 125 -14.53 35.89 -1.96
CA GLY A 125 -14.82 37.00 -1.08
C GLY A 125 -16.24 37.51 -1.28
N GLU A 126 -16.80 38.02 -0.19
CA GLU A 126 -17.49 39.32 -0.15
C GLU A 126 -17.33 39.93 1.24
#